data_AF-A0AAT9HNM3-F1
#
_entry.id   AF-A0AAT9HNM3-F1
#
_cell.length_a   1.000
_cell.length_b   1.000
_cell.length_c   1.000
_cell.angle_alpha   90.00
_cell.angle_beta   90.00
_cell.angle_gamma   90.00
#
_symmetry.space_group_name_H-M   'P 1'
#
loop_
_entity.id
_entity.type
_entity.pdbx_description
1 polymer ?
#
loop_
_entity_poly.entity_id
_entity_poly.type
_entity_poly.pdbx_seq_one_letter_code
_entity_poly.pdbx_strand_id
1 'polypeptide(L)' 'MRGTLTEAVERSRGVAAGRLKAEKKSGLRVHGRTGEACPVCGDTVREVSYSDSSLQYCPTCQTGGRPLADRRLSRLLK' A
#
# COMPACT_ATOMS: atom_id res chain seq x y z
N MET A 1 9.27 12.25 -0.30
CA MET A 1 9.32 11.01 -1.12
C MET A 1 10.69 10.33 -1.13
N ARG A 2 11.82 11.05 -1.13
CA ARG A 2 13.18 10.45 -1.23
C ARG A 2 13.49 9.40 -0.14
N GLY A 3 13.10 9.65 1.12
CA GLY A 3 13.37 8.73 2.24
C GLY A 3 12.93 7.29 2.01
N THR A 4 11.71 7.06 1.54
CA THR A 4 11.19 5.70 1.27
C THR A 4 12.02 4.96 0.21
N LEU A 5 12.46 5.64 -0.84
CA LEU A 5 13.28 5.03 -1.89
C LEU A 5 14.70 4.76 -1.40
N THR A 6 15.29 5.70 -0.64
CA THR A 6 16.60 5.51 -0.02
C THR A 6 16.59 4.32 0.93
N GLU A 7 15.62 4.23 1.85
CA GLU A 7 15.48 3.09 2.77
C GLU A 7 15.29 1.76 2.02
N ALA A 8 14.53 1.75 0.93
CA ALA A 8 14.35 0.56 0.11
C ALA A 8 15.65 0.11 -0.56
N VAL A 9 16.41 1.05 -1.15
CA VAL A 9 17.72 0.75 -1.76
C VAL A 9 18.68 0.21 -0.71
N GLU A 10 18.77 0.86 0.46
CA GLU A 10 19.67 0.42 1.53
C GLU A 10 19.33 -0.98 2.04
N ARG A 11 18.04 -1.30 2.27
CA ARG A 11 17.62 -2.66 2.67
C ARG A 11 17.87 -3.73 1.61
N SER A 12 17.89 -3.35 0.34
CA SER A 12 18.17 -4.27 -0.76
C SER A 12 19.67 -4.51 -0.98
N ARG A 13 20.57 -3.72 -0.38
CA ARG A 13 22.03 -3.93 -0.54
C ARG A 13 22.45 -5.28 0.05
N GLY A 14 23.26 -6.03 -0.69
CA GLY A 14 23.77 -7.34 -0.26
C GLY A 14 22.74 -8.49 -0.29
N VAL A 15 21.48 -8.20 -0.64
CA VAL A 15 20.46 -9.23 -0.81
C VAL A 15 20.67 -9.94 -2.14
N ALA A 16 20.75 -11.27 -2.11
CA ALA A 16 20.85 -12.08 -3.32
C ALA A 16 19.69 -11.77 -4.27
N ALA A 17 19.97 -11.67 -5.57
CA ALA A 17 18.99 -11.23 -6.57
C ALA A 17 17.66 -12.01 -6.49
N GLY A 18 17.73 -13.34 -6.28
CA GLY A 18 16.54 -14.19 -6.13
C GLY A 18 15.68 -13.91 -4.89
N ARG A 19 16.18 -13.17 -3.90
CA ARG A 19 15.46 -12.82 -2.66
C ARG A 19 14.88 -11.40 -2.67
N LEU A 20 15.29 -10.55 -3.62
CA LEU A 20 14.86 -9.15 -3.70
C LEU A 20 13.34 -8.97 -3.77
N LYS A 21 12.63 -9.88 -4.46
CA LYS A 21 11.17 -9.82 -4.56
C LYS A 21 10.49 -9.97 -3.19
N ALA A 22 10.96 -10.91 -2.38
CA ALA A 22 10.41 -11.15 -1.05
C ALA A 22 10.77 -10.01 -0.08
N GLU A 23 12.02 -9.55 -0.13
CA GLU A 23 12.51 -8.42 0.66
C GLU A 23 11.66 -7.16 0.40
N LYS A 24 11.51 -6.76 -0.86
CA LYS A 24 10.69 -5.61 -1.24
C LYS A 24 9.29 -5.70 -0.64
N LYS A 25 8.63 -6.85 -0.77
CA LYS A 25 7.25 -7.04 -0.27
C LYS A 25 7.16 -6.84 1.24
N SER A 26 8.14 -7.34 2.00
CA SER A 26 8.15 -7.25 3.46
C SER A 26 8.21 -5.80 3.97
N GLY A 27 8.89 -4.91 3.24
CA GLY A 27 9.06 -3.49 3.62
C GLY A 27 7.87 -2.57 3.32
N LEU A 28 6.84 -3.05 2.62
CA LEU A 28 5.69 -2.22 2.26
C LEU A 28 4.66 -2.21 3.40
N ARG A 29 4.26 -1.01 3.84
CA ARG A 29 3.36 -0.83 5.00
C ARG A 29 1.90 -1.19 4.72
N VAL A 30 1.42 -0.95 3.51
CA VAL A 30 0.00 -1.15 3.14
C VAL A 30 -0.21 -1.94 1.86
N HIS A 31 0.76 -1.90 0.93
CA HIS A 31 0.61 -2.55 -0.37
C HIS A 31 0.52 -4.07 -0.24
N GLY A 32 -0.53 -4.65 -0.82
CA GLY A 32 -0.80 -6.09 -0.75
C GLY A 32 -1.17 -6.60 0.65
N ARG A 33 -1.64 -5.71 1.54
CA ARG A 33 -2.02 -6.01 2.94
C ARG A 33 -3.48 -5.69 3.25
N THR A 34 -4.36 -5.68 2.25
CA THR A 34 -5.80 -5.44 2.47
C THR A 34 -6.35 -6.43 3.49
N GLY A 35 -7.07 -5.93 4.50
CA GLY A 35 -7.60 -6.73 5.60
C GLY A 35 -6.63 -6.96 6.76
N GLU A 36 -5.33 -6.68 6.60
CA GLU A 36 -4.36 -6.74 7.69
C GLU A 36 -4.42 -5.47 8.57
N ALA A 37 -3.92 -5.59 9.80
CA ALA A 37 -3.78 -4.47 10.71
C ALA A 37 -2.70 -3.49 10.23
N CYS A 38 -2.99 -2.19 10.28
CA CYS A 38 -2.03 -1.15 9.96
C CYS A 38 -0.87 -1.19 10.96
N PRO A 39 0.40 -1.23 10.50
CA PRO A 39 1.56 -1.30 11.40
C PRO A 39 1.81 -0.01 12.20
N VAL A 40 1.03 1.05 11.97
CA VAL A 40 1.14 2.34 12.69
C VAL A 40 0.06 2.48 13.75
N CYS A 41 -1.21 2.22 13.40
CA CYS A 41 -2.35 2.51 14.28
C CYS A 41 -3.25 1.31 14.56
N GLY A 42 -2.97 0.13 14.01
CA GLY A 42 -3.77 -1.08 14.21
C GLY A 42 -5.07 -1.18 13.40
N ASP A 43 -5.59 -0.07 12.86
CA ASP A 43 -6.79 -0.06 12.01
C ASP A 43 -6.62 -0.93 10.74
N THR A 44 -7.70 -1.47 10.21
CA THR A 44 -7.67 -2.36 9.05
C THR A 44 -7.28 -1.61 7.78
N VAL A 45 -6.26 -2.10 7.09
CA VAL A 45 -5.89 -1.64 5.75
C VAL A 45 -7.00 -1.96 4.76
N ARG A 46 -7.48 -0.95 4.04
CA ARG A 46 -8.53 -1.07 3.01
C ARG A 46 -7.93 -0.98 1.61
N GLU A 47 -8.67 -1.49 0.64
CA GLU A 47 -8.37 -1.31 -0.78
C GLU A 47 -9.47 -0.49 -1.45
N VAL A 48 -9.09 0.32 -2.42
CA VAL A 48 -10.00 0.95 -3.37
C VAL A 48 -9.53 0.64 -4.78
N SER A 49 -10.48 0.38 -5.67
CA SER A 49 -10.18 0.12 -7.07
C SER A 49 -10.59 1.27 -7.97
N TYR A 50 -9.75 1.50 -8.97
CA TYR A 50 -9.95 2.38 -10.11
C TYR A 50 -10.17 1.53 -11.37
N SER A 51 -10.27 2.17 -12.52
CA SER A 51 -10.50 1.48 -13.81
C SER A 51 -9.39 0.51 -14.21
N ASP A 52 -8.15 0.80 -13.83
CA ASP A 52 -6.94 0.10 -14.30
C ASP A 52 -5.98 -0.29 -13.16
N SER A 53 -6.32 0.08 -11.93
CA SER A 53 -5.41 -0.02 -10.80
C SER A 53 -6.18 -0.18 -9.49
N SER A 54 -5.50 -0.67 -8.47
CA SER A 54 -5.97 -0.62 -7.09
C SER A 54 -4.91 0.02 -6.22
N LEU A 55 -5.35 0.64 -5.13
CA LEU A 55 -4.45 1.09 -4.06
C LEU A 55 -4.96 0.60 -2.73
N GLN A 56 -4.02 0.29 -1.85
CA GLN A 56 -4.27 -0.06 -0.46
C GLN A 56 -3.88 1.10 0.45
N TYR A 57 -4.67 1.37 1.48
CA TYR A 57 -4.48 2.49 2.40
C TYR A 57 -5.01 2.18 3.80
N CYS A 58 -4.50 2.86 4.82
CA CYS A 58 -5.08 2.88 6.16
C CYS A 58 -6.02 4.09 6.29
N PRO A 59 -7.33 3.91 6.57
CA PRO A 59 -8.27 5.02 6.69
C PRO A 59 -7.86 6.01 7.79
N THR A 60 -7.52 5.51 8.97
CA THR A 60 -7.11 6.34 10.10
C THR A 60 -5.87 7.20 9.77
N CYS A 61 -4.81 6.59 9.24
CA CYS A 61 -3.54 7.30 8.99
C CYS A 61 -3.57 8.21 7.75
N GLN A 62 -4.36 7.90 6.72
CA GLN A 62 -4.22 8.55 5.40
C GLN A 62 -5.41 9.41 5.00
N THR A 63 -6.60 9.18 5.56
CA THR A 63 -7.83 9.90 5.18
C THR A 63 -8.60 10.47 6.36
N GLY A 64 -8.00 10.45 7.56
CA GLY A 64 -8.65 10.90 8.79
C GLY A 64 -9.86 10.03 9.17
N GLY A 65 -9.78 8.73 8.89
CA GLY A 65 -10.84 7.76 9.16
C GLY A 65 -11.89 7.62 8.07
N ARG A 66 -11.87 8.45 7.01
CA ARG A 66 -12.90 8.39 5.95
C ARG A 66 -12.58 7.33 4.90
N PRO A 67 -13.45 6.33 4.66
CA PRO A 67 -13.24 5.38 3.57
C PRO A 67 -13.33 6.05 2.19
N LEU A 68 -12.42 5.68 1.29
CA LEU A 68 -12.46 6.02 -0.13
C LEU A 68 -13.46 5.11 -0.86
N ALA A 69 -14.28 5.69 -1.74
CA ALA A 69 -15.28 4.95 -2.52
C ALA A 69 -14.65 4.26 -3.73
N ASP A 70 -15.11 3.04 -4.05
CA ASP A 70 -14.75 2.32 -5.27
C ASP A 70 -15.18 3.13 -6.51
N ARG A 71 -14.25 3.28 -7.46
CA ARG A 71 -14.46 4.10 -8.66
C ARG A 71 -14.54 3.29 -9.95
N ARG A 72 -14.60 1.95 -9.90
CA ARG A 72 -14.76 1.10 -11.10
C ARG A 72 -15.99 1.49 -11.93
N LEU A 73 -17.09 1.85 -11.28
CA LEU A 73 -18.35 2.25 -11.92
C LEU A 73 -18.52 3.77 -12.06
N SER A 74 -17.56 4.58 -11.63
CA SER A 74 -17.69 6.05 -11.70
C SER A 74 -17.76 6.58 -13.15
N ARG A 75 -17.40 5.75 -14.14
CA ARG A 75 -17.58 6.05 -15.57
C ARG A 75 -19.01 5.80 -16.07
N LEU A 76 -19.82 4.98 -15.38
CA LEU A 76 -21.20 4.66 -15.75
C LEU A 76 -22.23 5.66 -15.18
N LEU A 77 -21.80 6.53 -14.26
CA LEU A 77 -22.66 7.49 -13.55
C LEU A 77 -22.37 8.94 -13.98
N LYS A 78 -21.79 9.14 -15.16
CA LYS A 78 -21.70 10.44 -15.86
C LYS A 78 -22.75 10.52 -16.94
#